data_AF-J0P4D8-F1
#
_entry.id   AF-J0P4D8-F1
#
_cell.length_a   1.000
_cell.length_b   1.000
_cell.length_c   1.000
_cell.angle_alpha   90.00
_cell.angle_beta   90.00
_cell.angle_gamma   90.00
#
_symmetry.space_group_name_H-M   'P 1'
#
loop_
_entity.id
_entity.type
_entity.pdbx_description
1 polymer ?
#
loop_
_entity_poly.entity_id
_entity_poly.type
_entity_poly.pdbx_seq_one_letter_code
_entity_poly.pdbx_strand_id
1 'polypeptide(L)'
;MRLLPLLLLFMLLQFPLWSQMMISTSLREDLRYSEETGEWKLMSSDEEELTFFEFNAEMSMFKHTTPSISSAYLIKEARQDEENEIFEFSVVSDVGNHYEMVLDPNADEVRFYKDYEEVKIMVRHKIKRIWFESEEAEEAPVIEENVSPKRNKAPTYIEEEGTKRS
;
A
#
# COMPACT_ATOMS: atom_id res chain seq x y z
N MET A 1 -11.90 35.34 -37.03
CA MET A 1 -12.24 35.22 -35.59
C MET A 1 -12.94 33.91 -35.20
N ARG A 2 -12.93 32.84 -36.02
CA ARG A 2 -13.61 31.55 -35.70
C ARG A 2 -12.72 30.49 -35.02
N LEU A 3 -11.42 30.76 -34.87
CA LEU A 3 -10.46 29.85 -34.24
C LEU A 3 -10.37 30.04 -32.71
N LEU A 4 -10.81 31.20 -32.20
CA LEU A 4 -10.80 31.51 -30.77
C LEU A 4 -11.67 30.56 -29.92
N PRO A 5 -12.93 30.21 -30.31
CA PRO A 5 -13.71 29.23 -29.54
C PRO A 5 -13.13 27.82 -29.61
N LEU A 6 -12.43 27.45 -30.71
CA LEU A 6 -11.79 26.15 -30.86
C LEU A 6 -10.54 26.03 -29.97
N LEU A 7 -9.76 27.13 -29.85
CA LEU A 7 -8.60 27.21 -28.96
C LEU A 7 -9.01 27.12 -27.48
N LEU A 8 -10.11 27.79 -27.11
CA LEU A 8 -10.68 27.71 -25.76
C LEU A 8 -11.19 26.30 -25.43
N LEU A 9 -11.83 25.61 -26.39
CA LEU A 9 -12.27 24.22 -26.22
C LEU A 9 -11.07 23.26 -26.06
N PHE A 10 -9.97 23.49 -26.78
CA PHE A 10 -8.76 22.67 -26.67
C PHE A 10 -8.05 22.86 -25.32
N MET A 11 -8.06 24.08 -24.75
CA MET A 11 -7.52 24.34 -23.41
C MET A 11 -8.32 23.66 -22.28
N LEU A 12 -9.64 23.53 -22.44
CA LEU A 12 -10.50 22.82 -21.48
C LEU A 12 -10.28 21.29 -21.47
N LEU A 13 -9.59 20.75 -22.49
CA LEU A 13 -9.28 19.31 -22.59
C LEU A 13 -7.89 18.96 -22.05
N GLN A 14 -7.13 19.93 -21.52
CA GLN A 14 -5.76 19.71 -21.02
C GLN A 14 -5.70 19.38 -19.53
N PHE A 15 -6.77 18.88 -18.90
CA PHE A 15 -6.65 18.41 -17.51
C PHE A 15 -5.86 17.10 -17.50
N PRO A 16 -4.63 17.08 -16.95
CA PRO A 16 -3.97 15.82 -16.71
C PRO A 16 -4.79 15.04 -15.66
N LEU A 17 -5.27 13.86 -16.04
CA LEU A 17 -5.84 12.90 -15.11
C LEU A 17 -4.69 12.31 -14.29
N TRP A 18 -4.21 13.05 -13.28
CA TRP A 18 -3.31 12.51 -12.27
C TRP A 18 -4.14 11.58 -11.40
N SER A 19 -4.03 10.29 -11.68
CA SER A 19 -4.73 9.28 -10.91
C SER A 19 -3.72 8.43 -10.15
N GLN A 20 -3.90 8.34 -8.84
CA GLN A 20 -3.10 7.53 -7.94
C GLN A 20 -3.47 6.06 -8.13
N MET A 21 -2.46 5.20 -8.30
CA MET A 21 -2.67 3.76 -8.40
C MET A 21 -2.80 3.15 -7.01
N MET A 22 -3.87 2.39 -6.82
CA MET A 22 -4.20 1.72 -5.58
C MET A 22 -4.28 0.21 -5.83
N ILE A 23 -3.68 -0.58 -4.95
CA ILE A 23 -3.69 -2.04 -5.02
C ILE A 23 -4.16 -2.59 -3.68
N SER A 24 -5.05 -3.57 -3.72
CA SER A 24 -5.42 -4.38 -2.56
C SER A 24 -5.04 -5.83 -2.80
N THR A 25 -4.67 -6.53 -1.73
CA THR A 25 -4.25 -7.94 -1.77
C THR A 25 -5.12 -8.79 -0.84
N SER A 26 -4.98 -10.11 -0.91
CA SER A 26 -5.75 -11.04 -0.07
C SER A 26 -5.01 -12.33 0.32
N LEU A 27 -3.71 -12.37 0.13
CA LEU A 27 -2.84 -13.48 0.52
C LEU A 27 -1.46 -12.90 0.72
N ARG A 28 -0.75 -13.38 1.73
CA ARG A 28 0.68 -13.19 1.87
C ARG A 28 1.38 -14.53 2.03
N GLU A 29 2.50 -14.68 1.34
CA GLU A 29 3.41 -15.79 1.53
C GLU A 29 4.84 -15.28 1.73
N ASP A 30 5.56 -15.88 2.66
CA ASP A 30 6.99 -15.66 2.82
C ASP A 30 7.73 -16.90 2.30
N LEU A 31 8.65 -16.70 1.37
CA LEU A 31 9.42 -17.74 0.72
C LEU A 31 10.92 -17.51 0.88
N ARG A 32 11.67 -18.61 1.00
CA ARG A 32 13.13 -18.61 1.06
C ARG A 32 13.69 -19.33 -0.15
N TYR A 33 14.67 -18.73 -0.82
CA TYR A 33 15.37 -19.41 -1.90
C TYR A 33 16.31 -20.47 -1.35
N SER A 34 16.29 -21.65 -1.97
CA SER A 34 17.15 -22.78 -1.63
C SER A 34 18.20 -22.95 -2.73
N GLU A 35 19.45 -22.59 -2.47
CA GLU A 35 20.54 -22.70 -3.44
C GLU A 35 20.81 -24.15 -3.88
N GLU A 36 20.57 -25.12 -2.98
CA GLU A 36 20.73 -26.55 -3.27
C GLU A 36 19.76 -27.03 -4.37
N THR A 37 18.53 -26.53 -4.36
CA THR A 37 17.47 -26.97 -5.29
C THR A 37 17.23 -25.99 -6.43
N GLY A 38 17.67 -24.74 -6.30
CA GLY A 38 17.36 -23.67 -7.24
C GLY A 38 15.90 -23.23 -7.20
N GLU A 39 15.21 -23.46 -6.08
CA GLU A 39 13.76 -23.27 -5.95
C GLU A 39 13.39 -22.42 -4.72
N TRP A 40 12.25 -21.73 -4.81
CA TRP A 40 11.65 -21.03 -3.67
C TRP A 40 10.86 -22.00 -2.80
N LYS A 41 11.20 -22.04 -1.51
CA LYS A 41 10.51 -22.85 -0.50
C LYS A 41 9.57 -21.97 0.30
N LEU A 42 8.29 -22.36 0.37
CA LEU A 42 7.29 -21.69 1.20
C LEU A 42 7.65 -21.87 2.68
N MET A 43 7.73 -20.77 3.42
CA MET A 43 8.02 -20.75 4.85
C MET A 43 6.77 -20.53 5.68
N SER A 44 5.93 -19.60 5.24
CA SER A 44 4.66 -19.23 5.86
C SER A 44 3.68 -18.71 4.81
N SER A 45 2.39 -18.85 5.11
CA SER A 45 1.30 -18.32 4.30
C SER A 45 0.20 -17.80 5.24
N ASP A 46 -0.40 -16.67 4.87
CA ASP A 46 -1.58 -16.09 5.49
C ASP A 46 -2.61 -15.79 4.39
N GLU A 47 -3.62 -16.64 4.30
CA GLU A 47 -4.67 -16.61 3.27
C GLU A 47 -5.71 -15.50 3.48
N GLU A 48 -5.66 -14.78 4.60
CA GLU A 48 -6.62 -13.71 4.92
C GLU A 48 -5.95 -12.35 5.13
N GLU A 49 -4.62 -12.24 4.91
CA GLU A 49 -3.93 -10.96 5.05
C GLU A 49 -4.32 -9.99 3.93
N LEU A 50 -5.13 -8.99 4.27
CA LEU A 50 -5.46 -7.86 3.42
C LEU A 50 -4.40 -6.77 3.59
N THR A 51 -3.65 -6.48 2.52
CA THR A 51 -2.73 -5.33 2.47
C THR A 51 -3.10 -4.37 1.35
N PHE A 52 -2.63 -3.13 1.48
CA PHE A 52 -2.88 -2.07 0.52
C PHE A 52 -1.58 -1.40 0.08
N PHE A 53 -1.49 -1.08 -1.21
CA PHE A 53 -0.43 -0.26 -1.79
C PHE A 53 -1.05 0.99 -2.39
N GLU A 54 -0.54 2.15 -2.00
CA GLU A 54 -1.05 3.46 -2.40
C GLU A 54 0.09 4.23 -3.06
N PHE A 55 0.12 4.27 -4.40
CA PHE A 55 1.16 4.97 -5.15
C PHE A 55 0.79 6.44 -5.33
N ASN A 56 1.76 7.34 -5.15
CA ASN A 56 1.53 8.74 -5.50
C ASN A 56 1.39 8.90 -7.02
N ALA A 57 0.84 10.03 -7.44
CA ALA A 57 0.53 10.29 -8.84
C ALA A 57 1.79 10.30 -9.73
N GLU A 58 2.95 10.68 -9.18
CA GLU A 58 4.23 10.65 -9.88
C GLU A 58 4.89 9.26 -9.95
N MET A 59 4.30 8.24 -9.32
CA MET A 59 4.89 6.90 -9.16
C MET A 59 6.35 6.92 -8.65
N SER A 60 6.66 7.88 -7.78
CA SER A 60 7.97 8.03 -7.16
C SER A 60 8.01 7.46 -5.73
N MET A 61 6.84 7.21 -5.14
CA MET A 61 6.68 6.62 -3.83
C MET A 61 5.38 5.85 -3.73
N PHE A 62 5.31 4.96 -2.75
CA PHE A 62 4.06 4.37 -2.33
C PHE A 62 4.04 4.12 -0.84
N LYS A 63 2.84 3.97 -0.29
CA LYS A 63 2.61 3.51 1.07
C LYS A 63 2.12 2.07 1.03
N HIS A 64 2.75 1.20 1.82
CA HIS A 64 2.30 -0.17 2.02
C HIS A 64 1.71 -0.30 3.42
N THR A 65 0.45 -0.71 3.49
CA THR A 65 -0.29 -0.88 4.75
C THR A 65 -0.71 -2.33 4.90
N THR A 66 -0.20 -2.99 5.94
CA THR A 66 -0.64 -4.30 6.40
C THR A 66 -1.55 -4.13 7.62
N PRO A 67 -2.17 -5.20 8.15
CA PRO A 67 -3.02 -5.10 9.35
C PRO A 67 -2.29 -4.57 10.59
N SER A 68 -0.97 -4.72 10.66
CA SER A 68 -0.17 -4.38 11.85
C SER A 68 0.73 -3.16 11.67
N ILE A 69 1.11 -2.82 10.44
CA ILE A 69 2.08 -1.75 10.17
C ILE A 69 1.76 -1.02 8.87
N SER A 70 2.12 0.25 8.81
CA SER A 70 2.16 1.02 7.57
C SER A 70 3.55 1.62 7.39
N SER A 71 4.09 1.52 6.19
CA SER A 71 5.43 1.99 5.84
C SER A 71 5.42 2.69 4.49
N ALA A 72 6.19 3.78 4.38
CA ALA A 72 6.39 4.47 3.12
C ALA A 72 7.63 3.94 2.40
N TYR A 73 7.59 3.93 1.07
CA TYR A 73 8.68 3.47 0.20
C TYR A 73 8.96 4.51 -0.87
N LEU A 74 10.23 4.81 -1.09
CA LEU A 74 10.72 5.63 -2.20
C LEU A 74 11.16 4.72 -3.35
N ILE A 75 10.65 4.97 -4.55
CA ILE A 75 11.07 4.30 -5.78
C ILE A 75 12.32 5.00 -6.28
N LYS A 76 13.41 4.25 -6.43
CA LYS A 76 14.72 4.75 -6.92
C LYS A 76 14.88 4.54 -8.41
N GLU A 77 14.44 3.38 -8.87
CA GLU A 77 14.45 3.00 -10.28
C GLU A 77 13.15 2.27 -10.59
N ALA A 78 12.64 2.47 -11.80
CA ALA A 78 11.49 1.76 -12.34
C ALA A 78 11.84 1.24 -13.73
N ARG A 79 11.52 -0.02 -14.00
CA ARG A 79 11.69 -0.66 -15.30
C ARG A 79 10.40 -1.37 -15.66
N GLN A 80 10.10 -1.40 -16.95
CA GLN A 80 8.94 -2.09 -17.48
C GLN A 80 9.43 -3.11 -18.50
N ASP A 81 9.02 -4.36 -18.31
CA ASP A 81 9.08 -5.38 -19.36
C ASP A 81 7.79 -5.26 -20.18
N GLU A 82 7.88 -4.62 -21.34
CA GLU A 82 6.73 -4.39 -22.22
C GLU A 82 6.16 -5.71 -22.80
N GLU A 83 6.96 -6.77 -22.92
CA GLU A 83 6.50 -8.04 -23.50
C GLU A 83 5.62 -8.81 -22.52
N ASN A 84 6.01 -8.80 -21.24
CA ASN A 84 5.31 -9.53 -20.17
C ASN A 84 4.38 -8.65 -19.33
N GLU A 85 4.37 -7.35 -19.58
CA GLU A 85 3.64 -6.31 -18.82
C GLU A 85 3.98 -6.32 -17.32
N ILE A 86 5.26 -6.57 -17.01
CA ILE A 86 5.78 -6.62 -15.65
C ILE A 86 6.46 -5.29 -15.30
N PHE A 87 6.19 -4.78 -14.10
CA PHE A 87 6.85 -3.59 -13.56
C PHE A 87 7.80 -3.97 -12.45
N GLU A 88 9.06 -3.55 -12.58
CA GLU A 88 10.12 -3.77 -11.60
C GLU A 88 10.54 -2.44 -10.98
N PHE A 89 10.64 -2.40 -9.66
CA PHE A 89 11.00 -1.20 -8.91
C PHE A 89 12.11 -1.52 -7.91
N SER A 90 13.18 -0.73 -7.91
CA SER A 90 14.12 -0.72 -6.79
C SER A 90 13.63 0.29 -5.75
N VAL A 91 13.34 -0.16 -4.53
CA VAL A 91 12.62 0.63 -3.54
C VAL A 91 13.34 0.69 -2.20
N VAL A 92 13.18 1.81 -1.48
CA VAL A 92 13.77 2.01 -0.15
C VAL A 92 12.67 2.42 0.83
N SER A 93 12.49 1.63 1.89
CA SER A 93 11.56 1.93 2.98
C SER A 93 11.96 3.18 3.78
N ASP A 94 11.02 3.76 4.49
CA ASP A 94 11.19 4.87 5.44
C ASP A 94 12.23 4.60 6.55
N VAL A 95 12.45 3.33 6.92
CA VAL A 95 13.51 2.90 7.84
C VAL A 95 14.83 2.56 7.16
N GLY A 96 14.94 2.74 5.84
CA GLY A 96 16.18 2.60 5.08
C GLY A 96 16.49 1.20 4.54
N ASN A 97 15.59 0.22 4.69
CA ASN A 97 15.76 -1.09 4.05
C ASN A 97 15.52 -1.00 2.53
N HIS A 98 16.38 -1.67 1.77
CA HIS A 98 16.31 -1.79 0.31
C HIS A 98 15.60 -3.08 -0.11
N TYR A 99 14.81 -3.01 -1.18
CA TYR A 99 14.09 -4.13 -1.76
C TYR A 99 14.00 -3.98 -3.28
N GLU A 100 13.90 -5.11 -3.98
CA GLU A 100 13.38 -5.13 -5.34
C GLU A 100 11.91 -5.53 -5.28
N MET A 101 11.03 -4.70 -5.84
CA MET A 101 9.60 -4.92 -5.91
C MET A 101 9.21 -5.26 -7.35
N VAL A 102 8.39 -6.29 -7.53
CA VAL A 102 7.85 -6.68 -8.83
C VAL A 102 6.33 -6.66 -8.75
N LEU A 103 5.69 -5.85 -9.59
CA LEU A 103 4.26 -5.86 -9.83
C LEU A 103 4.00 -6.61 -11.14
N ASP A 104 3.29 -7.72 -11.03
CA ASP A 104 2.95 -8.61 -12.14
C ASP A 104 1.42 -8.75 -12.21
N PRO A 105 0.73 -7.86 -12.95
CA PRO A 105 -0.72 -7.88 -13.05
C PRO A 105 -1.25 -9.16 -13.70
N ASN A 106 -0.48 -9.77 -14.60
CA ASN A 106 -0.88 -10.99 -15.32
C ASN A 106 -0.89 -12.23 -14.41
N ALA A 107 0.01 -12.28 -13.42
CA ALA A 107 -0.03 -13.29 -12.37
C ALA A 107 -0.94 -12.90 -11.18
N ASP A 108 -1.51 -11.69 -11.18
CA ASP A 108 -2.06 -11.00 -10.02
C ASP A 108 -1.11 -11.07 -8.79
N GLU A 109 0.17 -10.74 -8.95
CA GLU A 109 1.16 -10.81 -7.87
C GLU A 109 1.87 -9.48 -7.62
N VAL A 110 2.09 -9.16 -6.35
CA VAL A 110 3.11 -8.18 -5.92
C VAL A 110 4.17 -8.94 -5.13
N ARG A 111 5.43 -8.81 -5.52
CA ARG A 111 6.56 -9.52 -4.90
C ARG A 111 7.59 -8.53 -4.39
N PHE A 112 8.12 -8.78 -3.20
CA PHE A 112 9.28 -8.07 -2.64
C PHE A 112 10.41 -9.05 -2.45
N TYR A 113 11.59 -8.73 -2.96
CA TYR A 113 12.82 -9.47 -2.77
C TYR A 113 13.75 -8.70 -1.85
N LYS A 114 14.38 -9.42 -0.92
CA LYS A 114 15.43 -8.90 -0.04
C LYS A 114 16.53 -9.94 0.13
N ASP A 115 17.77 -9.48 0.04
CA ASP A 115 18.92 -10.22 0.54
C ASP A 115 19.09 -9.95 2.04
N TYR A 116 19.07 -11.01 2.85
CA TYR A 116 19.30 -10.95 4.28
C TYR A 116 20.35 -11.99 4.67
N GLU A 117 21.53 -11.54 5.12
CA GLU A 117 22.62 -12.44 5.55
C GLU A 117 22.92 -13.56 4.52
N GLU A 118 23.08 -13.18 3.24
CA GLU A 118 23.31 -14.10 2.10
C GLU A 118 22.12 -15.03 1.76
N VAL A 119 20.97 -14.84 2.42
CA VAL A 119 19.73 -15.56 2.11
C VAL A 119 18.80 -14.67 1.30
N LYS A 120 18.34 -15.17 0.15
CA LYS A 120 17.29 -14.53 -0.64
C LYS A 120 15.92 -14.86 -0.06
N ILE A 121 15.19 -13.82 0.33
CA ILE A 121 13.82 -13.90 0.82
C ILE A 121 12.90 -13.21 -0.17
N MET A 122 11.73 -13.80 -0.39
CA MET A 122 10.64 -13.22 -1.16
C MET A 122 9.40 -13.13 -0.28
N VAL A 123 8.76 -11.97 -0.24
CA VAL A 123 7.39 -11.83 0.23
C VAL A 123 6.51 -11.67 -1.00
N ARG A 124 5.52 -12.55 -1.14
CA ARG A 124 4.58 -12.52 -2.26
C ARG A 124 3.19 -12.21 -1.74
N HIS A 125 2.50 -11.30 -2.42
CA HIS A 125 1.09 -11.02 -2.19
C HIS A 125 0.26 -11.33 -3.43
N LYS A 126 -0.93 -11.91 -3.25
CA LYS A 126 -1.92 -12.06 -4.34
C LYS A 126 -2.74 -10.78 -4.44
N ILE A 127 -2.74 -10.15 -5.61
CA ILE A 127 -3.55 -8.99 -5.93
C ILE A 127 -5.01 -9.42 -5.99
N LYS A 128 -5.84 -8.67 -5.28
CA LYS A 128 -7.29 -8.78 -5.33
C LYS A 128 -7.89 -7.76 -6.30
N ARG A 129 -7.32 -6.54 -6.33
CA ARG A 129 -7.80 -5.46 -7.19
C ARG A 129 -6.72 -4.40 -7.37
N ILE A 130 -6.65 -3.86 -8.58
CA ILE A 130 -5.96 -2.61 -8.91
C ILE A 130 -7.03 -1.59 -9.33
N TRP A 131 -6.94 -0.35 -8.86
CA TRP A 131 -7.79 0.75 -9.30
C TRP A 131 -7.03 2.07 -9.25
N PHE A 132 -7.60 3.10 -9.87
CA PHE A 132 -6.99 4.42 -9.96
C PHE A 132 -7.95 5.46 -9.37
N GLU A 133 -7.49 6.28 -8.44
CA GLU A 133 -8.26 7.36 -7.82
C GLU A 133 -7.77 8.73 -8.29
N SER A 134 -8.68 9.63 -8.65
CA SER A 134 -8.36 11.02 -9.01
C SER A 134 -8.45 11.90 -7.77
N GLU A 135 -7.59 12.92 -7.65
CA GLU A 135 -7.59 13.88 -6.53
C GLU A 135 -8.94 14.60 -6.31
N GLU A 136 -9.86 14.58 -7.28
CA GLU A 136 -11.22 15.15 -7.15
C GLU A 136 -12.15 14.38 -6.18
N ALA A 137 -11.75 13.21 -5.66
CA ALA A 137 -12.59 12.38 -4.79
C ALA A 137 -12.54 12.74 -3.28
N GLU A 138 -11.80 13.77 -2.88
CA GLU A 138 -11.71 14.22 -1.46
C GLU A 138 -12.90 15.07 -0.97
N GLU A 139 -14.03 15.15 -1.69
CA GLU A 139 -15.28 15.58 -1.03
C GLU A 139 -15.84 14.43 -0.18
N ALA A 140 -15.27 14.26 1.01
CA ALA A 140 -15.85 13.43 2.04
C ALA A 140 -17.33 13.82 2.23
N PRO A 141 -18.28 12.87 2.30
CA PRO A 141 -19.64 13.21 2.64
C PRO A 141 -19.63 13.93 3.99
N VAL A 142 -20.17 15.15 4.02
CA VAL A 142 -20.46 15.86 5.26
C VAL A 142 -21.35 14.94 6.09
N ILE A 143 -20.75 14.26 7.08
CA ILE A 143 -21.52 13.59 8.11
C ILE A 143 -22.12 14.74 8.91
N GLU A 144 -23.41 15.04 8.71
CA GLU A 144 -24.17 15.87 9.62
C GLU A 144 -24.11 15.21 11.00
N GLU A 145 -23.24 15.74 11.85
CA GLU A 145 -23.13 15.36 13.25
C GLU A 145 -24.43 15.76 13.94
N ASN A 146 -25.37 14.83 14.02
CA ASN A 146 -26.64 15.06 14.69
C ASN A 146 -26.97 13.95 15.69
N VAL A 147 -26.04 13.68 16.61
CA VAL A 147 -26.39 13.14 17.94
C VAL A 147 -25.41 13.67 18.99
N SER A 148 -25.88 14.60 19.82
CA SER A 148 -25.20 15.03 21.05
C SER A 148 -24.81 13.81 21.91
N PRO A 149 -23.57 13.68 22.38
CA PRO A 149 -23.21 12.57 23.26
C PRO A 149 -23.86 12.77 24.63
N LYS A 150 -24.71 11.83 25.04
CA LYS A 150 -25.10 11.71 26.44
C LYS A 150 -23.83 11.40 27.25
N ARG A 151 -23.48 12.32 28.14
CA ARG A 151 -22.39 12.21 29.11
C ARG A 151 -22.53 10.91 29.90
N ASN A 152 -21.75 9.89 29.55
CA ASN A 152 -21.60 8.71 30.39
C ASN A 152 -20.89 9.13 31.68
N LYS A 153 -21.49 8.83 32.83
CA LYS A 153 -20.88 9.06 34.14
C LYS A 153 -19.59 8.25 34.23
N ALA A 154 -18.52 8.88 34.70
CA ALA A 154 -17.24 8.23 34.94
C ALA A 154 -17.41 7.07 35.95
N PRO A 155 -16.71 5.94 35.76
CA PRO A 155 -16.70 4.85 36.73
C PRO A 155 -16.10 5.36 38.06
N THR A 156 -16.82 5.09 39.15
CA THR A 156 -16.37 5.39 40.51
C THR A 156 -15.34 4.33 40.91
N TYR A 157 -14.09 4.74 41.14
CA TYR A 157 -13.09 3.87 41.76
C TYR A 157 -13.44 3.69 43.24
N ILE A 158 -13.56 2.45 43.69
CA ILE A 158 -13.60 2.12 45.12
C ILE A 158 -12.15 2.15 45.59
N GLU A 159 -11.79 3.11 46.44
CA GLU A 159 -10.56 3.06 47.22
C GLU A 159 -10.70 1.90 48.22
N GLU A 160 -9.95 0.81 48.01
CA GLU A 160 -9.74 -0.15 49.09
C GLU A 160 -8.86 0.52 50.15
N GLU A 161 -9.49 0.87 51.26
CA GLU A 161 -8.84 1.42 52.44
C GLU A 161 -7.71 0.51 52.90
N GLY A 162 -6.52 1.09 53.01
CA GLY A 162 -5.36 0.46 53.61
C GLY A 162 -5.65 -0.02 55.03
N THR A 163 -5.49 -1.32 55.26
CA THR A 163 -5.37 -1.84 56.61
C THR A 163 -3.93 -1.64 57.08
N LYS A 164 -3.74 -0.66 57.98
CA LYS A 164 -2.53 -0.50 58.79
C LYS A 164 -2.63 -1.36 60.06
N ARG A 165 -1.53 -2.09 60.31
CA ARG A 165 -0.93 -2.48 61.62
C ARG A 165 -1.60 -3.58 62.46
N SER A 166 -0.85 -4.66 62.66
CA SER A 166 -0.05 -4.87 63.89
C SER A 166 1.21 -5.66 63.58
#